data_AF-C6S6A2-F1
#
_entry.id   AF-C6S6A2-F1
#
_cell.length_a   1.000
_cell.length_b   1.000
_cell.length_c   1.000
_cell.angle_alpha   90.00
_cell.angle_beta   90.00
_cell.angle_gamma   90.00
#
_symmetry.space_group_name_H-M   'P 1'
#
loop_
_entity.id
_entity.type
_entity.pdbx_description
1 polymer ?
#
loop_
_entity_poly.entity_id
_entity_poly.type
_entity_poly.pdbx_seq_one_letter_code
_entity_poly.pdbx_strand_id
1 'polypeptide(L)'
;MKKCILGILTACAAMPAFADRIGDLEARLAQLEHRVAVLESGSNTVKIDLFGSNSTMYVCSVTPFQKTFEASDRNEGVARQKVRQACNRETSAMFCEDEAIRCRKFD
;
A
#
# COMPACT_ATOMS: atom_id res chain seq x y z
N MET A 1 37.53 49.86 40.30
CA MET A 1 36.22 50.27 39.74
C MET A 1 35.78 49.26 38.69
N LYS A 2 34.50 48.87 38.73
CA LYS A 2 33.71 48.22 37.66
C LYS A 2 34.29 46.91 37.09
N LYS A 3 33.91 45.74 37.61
CA LYS A 3 32.62 45.04 37.38
C LYS A 3 32.35 44.76 35.89
N CYS A 4 32.10 43.48 35.62
CA CYS A 4 31.40 42.93 34.45
C CYS A 4 32.22 42.61 33.19
N ILE A 5 33.11 41.62 33.23
CA ILE A 5 33.36 40.78 32.03
C ILE A 5 33.43 39.29 32.42
N LEU A 6 32.61 38.88 33.39
CA LEU A 6 32.26 37.48 33.64
C LEU A 6 30.89 37.28 33.01
N GLY A 7 30.81 36.71 31.80
CA GLY A 7 29.49 36.40 31.23
C GLY A 7 29.37 35.96 29.78
N ILE A 8 30.43 35.83 28.97
CA ILE A 8 30.26 35.39 27.56
C ILE A 8 31.41 34.49 27.09
N LEU A 9 31.68 33.38 27.77
CA LEU A 9 32.63 32.37 27.26
C LEU A 9 32.09 30.94 27.24
N THR A 10 30.81 30.72 27.54
CA THR A 10 30.24 29.37 27.71
C THR A 10 29.31 28.91 26.58
N ALA A 11 29.40 29.48 25.37
CA ALA A 11 28.56 29.07 24.24
C ALA A 11 29.25 28.22 23.16
N CYS A 12 30.59 28.10 23.15
CA CYS A 12 31.29 27.40 22.06
C CYS A 12 31.41 25.87 22.21
N ALA A 13 31.14 25.28 23.38
CA ALA A 13 31.30 23.84 23.56
C ALA A 13 30.13 23.00 23.01
N ALA A 14 28.99 23.62 22.70
CA ALA A 14 27.83 22.92 22.14
C ALA A 14 27.81 22.91 20.61
N MET A 15 28.58 23.78 19.96
CA MET A 15 28.63 23.94 18.50
C MET A 15 29.01 22.66 17.72
N PRO A 16 29.98 21.82 18.14
CA PRO A 16 30.28 20.60 17.39
C PRO A 16 29.12 19.59 17.43
N ALA A 17 28.48 19.43 18.58
CA ALA A 17 27.30 18.56 18.71
C ALA A 17 26.08 19.09 17.92
N PHE A 18 25.96 20.41 17.77
CA PHE A 18 24.96 21.01 16.88
C PHE A 18 25.31 20.81 15.40
N ALA A 19 26.58 20.97 15.02
CA ALA A 19 27.04 20.75 13.65
C ALA A 19 26.87 19.29 13.20
N ASP A 20 27.19 18.33 14.08
CA ASP A 20 27.00 16.90 13.81
C ASP A 20 25.52 16.55 13.62
N ARG A 21 24.63 17.13 14.44
CA ARG A 21 23.17 16.95 14.29
C ARG A 21 22.67 17.57 12.99
N ILE A 22 23.14 18.76 12.64
CA ILE A 22 22.75 19.43 11.39
C ILE A 22 23.18 18.56 10.19
N GLY A 23 24.41 18.03 10.19
CA GLY A 23 24.86 17.13 9.13
C GLY A 23 24.05 15.84 9.02
N ASP A 24 23.68 15.21 10.14
CA ASP A 24 22.78 14.03 10.14
C ASP A 24 21.39 14.37 9.62
N LEU A 25 20.84 15.54 9.98
CA LEU A 25 19.53 15.98 9.47
C LEU A 25 19.56 16.26 7.96
N GLU A 26 20.61 16.91 7.46
CA GLU A 26 20.79 17.19 6.03
C GLU A 26 20.94 15.90 5.22
N ALA A 27 21.69 14.91 5.72
CA ALA A 27 21.83 13.60 5.09
C ALA A 27 20.48 12.86 5.02
N ARG A 28 19.67 12.93 6.09
CA ARG A 28 18.33 12.33 6.10
C ARG A 28 17.37 13.05 5.16
N LEU A 29 17.44 14.37 5.06
CA LEU A 29 16.63 15.14 4.11
C LEU A 29 16.97 14.75 2.67
N ALA A 30 18.25 14.71 2.30
CA ALA A 30 18.67 14.29 0.98
C ALA A 30 18.21 12.85 0.65
N GLN A 31 18.29 11.94 1.63
CA GLN A 31 17.77 10.58 1.47
C GLN A 31 16.25 10.55 1.29
N LEU A 32 15.51 11.40 2.01
CA LEU A 32 14.05 11.45 1.94
C LEU A 32 13.60 12.05 0.61
N GLU A 33 14.23 13.12 0.15
CA GLU A 33 14.00 13.73 -1.15
C GLU A 33 14.25 12.74 -2.28
N HIS A 34 15.34 11.97 -2.21
CA HIS A 34 15.61 10.93 -3.20
C HIS A 34 14.53 9.85 -3.22
N ARG A 35 14.10 9.39 -2.04
CA ARG A 35 13.01 8.39 -1.93
C ARG A 35 11.69 8.94 -2.48
N VAL A 36 11.36 10.20 -2.19
CA VAL A 36 10.15 10.85 -2.72
C VAL A 36 10.24 10.97 -4.23
N ALA A 37 11.36 11.42 -4.80
CA ALA A 37 11.53 11.51 -6.24
C ALA A 37 11.41 10.15 -6.95
N VAL A 38 11.97 9.08 -6.36
CA VAL A 38 11.80 7.71 -6.84
C VAL A 38 10.35 7.25 -6.74
N LEU A 39 9.66 7.59 -5.64
CA LEU A 39 8.25 7.25 -5.47
C LEU A 39 7.33 8.07 -6.37
N GLU A 40 7.64 9.32 -6.70
CA GLU A 40 6.84 10.17 -7.59
C GLU A 40 7.04 9.77 -9.06
N SER A 41 8.29 9.50 -9.46
CA SER A 41 8.58 8.92 -10.79
C SER A 41 7.99 7.52 -10.93
N GLY A 42 8.03 6.73 -9.85
CA GLY A 42 7.32 5.46 -9.72
C GLY A 42 5.80 5.64 -9.75
N SER A 43 5.21 6.62 -9.09
CA SER A 43 3.76 6.84 -9.02
C SER A 43 3.17 7.22 -10.38
N ASN A 44 3.91 7.96 -11.21
CA ASN A 44 3.52 8.22 -12.60
C ASN A 44 3.55 6.97 -13.51
N THR A 45 4.26 5.91 -13.12
CA THR A 45 4.28 4.61 -13.83
C THR A 45 3.46 3.52 -13.13
N VAL A 46 3.18 3.70 -11.84
CA VAL A 46 2.24 2.97 -11.00
C VAL A 46 0.93 3.79 -10.94
N LYS A 47 0.47 4.25 -12.11
CA LYS A 47 -0.93 3.98 -12.40
C LYS A 47 -1.00 2.48 -12.35
N ILE A 48 -1.53 1.95 -11.25
CA ILE A 48 -1.84 0.54 -11.22
C ILE A 48 -2.88 0.39 -12.32
N ASP A 49 -2.44 -0.05 -13.50
CA ASP A 49 -3.28 -0.52 -14.60
C ASP A 49 -3.95 -1.84 -14.16
N LEU A 50 -4.44 -1.92 -12.92
CA LEU A 50 -5.38 -2.94 -12.46
C LEU A 50 -6.59 -2.95 -13.39
N PHE A 51 -6.92 -1.80 -13.98
CA PHE A 51 -8.04 -1.59 -14.86
C PHE A 51 -7.66 -0.57 -15.93
N GLY A 52 -7.26 -1.03 -17.11
CA GLY A 52 -7.24 -0.16 -18.30
C GLY A 52 -8.60 0.53 -18.39
N SER A 53 -8.61 1.80 -18.81
CA SER A 53 -9.65 2.81 -18.57
C SER A 53 -11.10 2.53 -19.00
N ASN A 54 -11.45 1.30 -19.38
CA ASN A 54 -12.80 0.79 -19.63
C ASN A 54 -12.89 -0.75 -19.46
N SER A 55 -12.11 -1.38 -18.57
CA SER A 55 -12.15 -2.84 -18.40
C SER A 55 -13.12 -3.24 -17.30
N THR A 56 -14.34 -3.63 -17.71
CA THR A 56 -15.33 -4.21 -16.80
C THR A 56 -14.74 -5.44 -16.10
N MET A 57 -14.76 -5.47 -14.77
CA MET A 57 -14.33 -6.61 -13.96
C MET A 57 -15.49 -7.15 -13.15
N TYR A 58 -15.59 -8.47 -13.12
CA TYR A 58 -16.54 -9.21 -12.31
C TYR A 58 -15.81 -9.80 -11.13
N VAL A 59 -16.26 -9.48 -9.92
CA VAL A 59 -15.81 -10.12 -8.67
C VAL A 59 -16.95 -10.99 -8.18
N CYS A 60 -16.74 -12.30 -8.19
CA CYS A 60 -17.71 -13.28 -7.73
C CYS A 60 -17.27 -13.88 -6.40
N SER A 61 -18.23 -14.20 -5.54
CA SER A 61 -17.95 -14.87 -4.28
C SER A 61 -19.06 -15.81 -3.82
N VAL A 62 -18.68 -16.81 -3.02
CA VAL A 62 -19.59 -17.72 -2.32
C VAL A 62 -19.07 -17.93 -0.90
N THR A 63 -19.99 -18.00 0.06
CA THR A 63 -19.65 -18.17 1.48
C THR A 63 -20.36 -19.39 2.04
N PRO A 64 -19.92 -20.62 1.71
CA PRO A 64 -20.40 -21.79 2.41
C PRO A 64 -19.90 -21.75 3.87
N PHE A 65 -20.82 -21.98 4.81
CA PHE A 65 -20.53 -21.93 6.24
C PHE A 65 -19.88 -20.60 6.68
N GLN A 66 -18.64 -20.62 7.17
CA GLN A 66 -17.91 -19.44 7.65
C GLN A 66 -16.69 -19.08 6.79
N LYS A 67 -16.58 -19.65 5.57
CA LYS A 67 -15.45 -19.39 4.67
C LYS A 67 -15.93 -18.78 3.37
N THR A 68 -15.33 -17.66 2.98
CA THR A 68 -15.62 -17.00 1.71
C THR A 68 -14.56 -17.36 0.67
N PHE A 69 -15.02 -17.83 -0.48
CA PHE A 69 -14.21 -18.00 -1.69
C PHE A 69 -14.54 -16.87 -2.64
N GLU A 70 -13.53 -16.17 -3.16
CA GLU A 70 -13.68 -15.03 -4.06
C GLU A 70 -12.71 -15.15 -5.23
N ALA A 71 -13.16 -14.79 -6.42
CA ALA A 71 -12.31 -14.69 -7.60
C ALA A 71 -12.82 -13.57 -8.52
N SER A 72 -11.90 -13.00 -9.28
CA SER A 72 -12.22 -11.97 -10.27
C SER A 72 -11.76 -12.35 -11.68
N ASP A 73 -12.47 -11.81 -12.66
CA ASP A 73 -12.15 -11.93 -14.08
C ASP A 73 -12.85 -10.82 -14.89
N ARG A 74 -12.43 -10.62 -16.15
CA ARG A 74 -13.14 -9.75 -17.10
C ARG A 74 -14.40 -10.40 -17.65
N ASN A 75 -14.51 -11.72 -17.53
CA ASN A 75 -15.70 -12.49 -17.91
C ASN A 75 -16.39 -13.06 -16.66
N GLU A 76 -17.68 -12.74 -16.47
CA GLU A 76 -18.45 -13.21 -15.32
C GLU A 76 -18.45 -14.74 -15.18
N GLY A 77 -18.63 -15.47 -16.28
CA GLY A 77 -18.65 -16.94 -16.28
C GLY A 77 -17.33 -17.54 -15.84
N VAL A 78 -16.21 -16.93 -16.23
CA VAL A 78 -14.86 -17.36 -15.78
C VAL A 78 -14.67 -17.05 -14.30
N ALA A 79 -15.09 -15.89 -13.82
CA ALA A 79 -15.03 -15.54 -12.39
C ALA A 79 -15.86 -16.52 -11.55
N ARG A 80 -17.09 -16.83 -11.97
CA ARG A 80 -17.96 -17.84 -11.32
C ARG A 80 -17.30 -19.22 -11.28
N GLN A 81 -16.75 -19.68 -12.41
CA GLN A 81 -16.09 -20.98 -12.49
C GLN A 81 -14.89 -21.07 -11.54
N LYS A 82 -14.07 -20.01 -11.45
CA LYS A 82 -12.93 -19.96 -10.51
C LYS A 82 -13.38 -20.06 -9.06
N VAL A 83 -14.42 -19.32 -8.65
CA VAL A 83 -15.00 -19.40 -7.30
C VAL A 83 -15.48 -20.81 -7.00
N ARG A 84 -16.24 -21.40 -7.92
CA ARG A 84 -16.76 -22.77 -7.76
C ARG A 84 -15.64 -23.79 -7.61
N GLN A 85 -14.60 -23.72 -8.45
CA GLN A 85 -13.46 -24.61 -8.36
C GLN A 85 -12.72 -24.46 -7.03
N ALA A 86 -12.54 -23.23 -6.55
CA ALA A 86 -11.93 -22.97 -5.25
C ALA A 86 -12.76 -23.57 -4.11
N CYS A 87 -14.07 -23.36 -4.15
CA CYS A 87 -15.03 -23.89 -3.17
C CYS A 87 -15.04 -25.44 -3.18
N ASN A 88 -15.16 -26.07 -4.35
CA ASN A 88 -15.22 -27.53 -4.52
C ASN A 88 -13.94 -28.27 -4.10
N ARG A 89 -12.79 -27.58 -4.04
CA ARG A 89 -11.53 -28.17 -3.56
C ARG A 89 -11.54 -28.38 -2.05
N GLU A 90 -12.31 -27.60 -1.33
CA GLU A 90 -12.31 -27.59 0.13
C GLU A 90 -13.64 -28.04 0.75
N THR A 91 -14.74 -27.87 0.01
CA THR A 91 -16.10 -28.12 0.44
C THR A 91 -16.81 -29.03 -0.57
N SER A 92 -17.85 -29.75 -0.14
CA SER A 92 -18.67 -30.55 -1.04
C SER A 92 -19.38 -29.69 -2.09
N ALA A 93 -19.51 -30.23 -3.31
CA ALA A 93 -20.10 -29.53 -4.45
C ALA A 93 -21.52 -29.00 -4.20
N MET A 94 -22.28 -29.63 -3.30
CA MET A 94 -23.63 -29.20 -2.92
C MET A 94 -23.69 -27.81 -2.30
N PHE A 95 -22.57 -27.28 -1.75
CA PHE A 95 -22.52 -25.96 -1.12
C PHE A 95 -21.90 -24.88 -2.03
N CYS A 96 -21.52 -25.27 -3.25
CA CYS A 96 -20.78 -24.44 -4.21
C CYS A 96 -21.56 -24.29 -5.53
N GLU A 97 -22.88 -24.43 -5.49
CA GLU A 97 -23.74 -24.31 -6.66
C GLU A 97 -23.74 -22.90 -7.24
N ASP A 98 -24.05 -22.74 -8.53
CA ASP A 98 -23.92 -21.45 -9.22
C ASP A 98 -24.88 -20.41 -8.63
N GLU A 99 -26.02 -20.86 -8.14
CA GLU A 99 -27.09 -20.05 -7.56
C GLU A 99 -26.64 -19.36 -6.26
N ALA A 100 -25.70 -19.97 -5.53
CA ALA A 100 -25.12 -19.40 -4.32
C ALA A 100 -23.99 -18.39 -4.60
N ILE A 101 -23.44 -18.39 -5.82
CA ILE A 101 -22.36 -17.47 -6.22
C ILE A 101 -22.96 -16.10 -6.56
N ARG A 102 -22.51 -15.07 -5.85
CA ARG A 102 -22.90 -13.67 -6.11
C ARG A 102 -21.78 -12.92 -6.82
N CYS A 103 -22.10 -12.27 -7.92
CA CYS A 103 -21.14 -11.49 -8.71
C CYS A 103 -21.46 -10.00 -8.66
N ARG A 104 -20.41 -9.19 -8.56
CA ARG A 104 -20.45 -7.72 -8.65
C ARG A 104 -19.63 -7.28 -9.85
N LYS A 105 -20.21 -6.40 -10.67
CA LYS A 105 -19.55 -5.78 -11.81
C LYS A 105 -18.95 -4.43 -11.38
N PHE A 106 -17.72 -4.17 -11.79
CA PHE A 106 -16.98 -2.94 -11.60
C PHE A 106 -16.58 -2.43 -12.98
N ASP A 107 -16.92 -1.18 -13.28
CA ASP A 107 -16.66 -0.52 -14.57
C ASP A 107 -15.54 0.52 -14.43
#